data_AF-A0AAD5A3D9-F1
#
_entry.id   AF-A0AAD5A3D9-F1
#
_cell.length_a   1.000
_cell.length_b   1.000
_cell.length_c   1.000
_cell.angle_alpha   90.00
_cell.angle_beta   90.00
_cell.angle_gamma   90.00
#
_symmetry.space_group_name_H-M   'P 1'
#
loop_
_entity.id
_entity.type
_entity.pdbx_description
1 polymer ?
#
loop_
_entity_poly.entity_id
_entity_poly.type
_entity_poly.pdbx_seq_one_letter_code
_entity_poly.pdbx_strand_id
1 'polypeptide(L)'
;AIETCSGSAGSLSLSRCQLFEAGYSEDVLHLNDPSCKGKVYNDRLVFNFDSTDNLCNTTLTSNNTHIIFKNNVGTIDGIGVISRSGGLNIAISCVYPLIRSISMPTDIEAIG
;
A
#
# COMPACT_ATOMS: atom_id res chain seq x y z
N ALA A 1 -4.51 8.98 -6.74
CA ALA A 1 -3.53 7.97 -6.26
C ALA A 1 -3.65 6.72 -7.11
N ILE A 2 -2.60 5.91 -7.23
CA ILE A 2 -2.63 4.61 -7.90
C ILE A 2 -2.23 3.55 -6.88
N GLU A 3 -3.10 2.58 -6.64
CA GLU A 3 -2.86 1.44 -5.76
C GLU A 3 -2.59 0.20 -6.62
N THR A 4 -1.65 -0.64 -6.20
CA THR A 4 -1.35 -1.91 -6.88
C THR A 4 -1.10 -2.98 -5.84
N CYS A 5 -1.79 -4.11 -5.99
CA CYS A 5 -1.70 -5.25 -5.09
C CYS A 5 -1.26 -6.48 -5.89
N SER A 6 -0.23 -7.19 -5.39
CA SER A 6 0.30 -8.39 -6.01
C SER A 6 0.73 -9.40 -4.95
N GLY A 7 -0.03 -10.49 -4.82
CA GLY A 7 0.23 -11.50 -3.79
C GLY A 7 0.15 -10.89 -2.40
N SER A 8 1.20 -11.00 -1.60
CA SER A 8 1.27 -10.39 -0.26
C SER A 8 1.93 -9.01 -0.23
N ALA A 9 2.17 -8.41 -1.39
CA ALA A 9 2.74 -7.07 -1.53
C ALA A 9 1.72 -6.05 -2.03
N GLY A 10 1.89 -4.80 -1.61
CA GLY A 10 1.10 -3.65 -2.02
C GLY A 10 1.98 -2.44 -2.31
N SER A 11 1.50 -1.56 -3.18
CA SER A 11 2.16 -0.30 -3.52
C SER A 11 1.14 0.83 -3.67
N LEU A 12 1.47 2.01 -3.13
CA LEU A 12 0.71 3.24 -3.32
C LEU A 12 1.58 4.28 -4.03
N SER A 13 1.07 4.86 -5.11
CA SER A 13 1.74 5.92 -5.86
C SER A 13 0.94 7.21 -5.85
N LEU A 14 1.52 8.26 -5.25
CA LEU A 14 0.95 9.60 -5.10
C LEU A 14 1.62 10.59 -6.05
N SER A 15 0.87 11.56 -6.58
CA SER A 15 1.45 12.63 -7.41
C SER A 15 2.17 13.65 -6.53
N ARG A 16 3.41 14.01 -6.89
CA ARG A 16 4.19 15.01 -6.15
C ARG A 16 3.59 16.40 -6.27
N CYS A 17 3.06 16.77 -7.44
CA CYS A 17 2.36 18.05 -7.64
C CYS A 17 1.15 18.17 -6.71
N GLN A 18 0.32 17.12 -6.62
CA GLN A 18 -0.87 17.15 -5.77
C GLN A 18 -0.52 17.22 -4.27
N LEU A 19 0.55 16.54 -3.84
CA LEU A 19 1.05 16.63 -2.47
C LEU A 19 1.52 18.05 -2.14
N PHE A 20 2.29 18.66 -3.05
CA PHE A 20 2.78 20.02 -2.90
C PHE A 20 1.66 21.06 -2.86
N GLU A 21 0.69 20.97 -3.78
CA GLU A 21 -0.50 21.85 -3.80
C GLU A 21 -1.33 21.74 -2.52
N ALA A 22 -1.37 20.55 -1.90
CA ALA A 22 -2.03 20.32 -0.63
C ALA A 22 -1.17 20.71 0.60
N GLY A 23 0.06 21.18 0.40
CA GLY A 23 0.97 21.62 1.47
C GLY A 23 1.74 20.51 2.18
N TYR A 24 1.81 19.30 1.61
CA TYR A 24 2.54 18.18 2.17
C TYR A 24 3.89 17.98 1.48
N SER A 25 4.97 17.93 2.27
CA SER A 25 6.29 17.52 1.77
C SER A 25 6.40 16.00 1.70
N GLU A 26 7.10 15.48 0.69
CA GLU A 26 7.36 14.05 0.55
C GLU A 26 8.25 13.47 1.66
N ASP A 27 9.15 14.27 2.23
CA ASP A 27 10.12 13.81 3.23
C ASP A 27 9.50 13.43 4.57
N VAL A 28 8.29 13.93 4.84
CA VAL A 28 7.54 13.70 6.08
C VAL A 28 6.51 12.59 5.94
N LEU A 29 6.33 12.05 4.72
CA LEU A 29 5.38 10.98 4.47
C LEU A 29 6.04 9.61 4.61
N HIS A 30 5.40 8.76 5.39
CA HIS A 30 5.86 7.42 5.68
C HIS A 30 4.67 6.46 5.78
N LEU A 31 4.96 5.16 5.73
CA LEU A 31 4.00 4.10 6.05
C LEU A 31 3.75 4.04 7.57
N ASN A 32 2.98 3.07 8.08
CA ASN A 32 2.79 2.90 9.53
C ASN A 32 4.10 2.85 10.33
N ASP A 33 5.19 2.36 9.72
CA ASP A 33 6.55 2.50 10.23
C ASP A 33 7.21 3.80 9.70
N PRO A 34 7.61 4.75 10.57
CA PRO A 34 8.27 5.98 10.17
C PRO A 34 9.60 5.82 9.42
N SER A 35 10.27 4.67 9.55
CA SER A 35 11.47 4.35 8.79
C SER A 35 11.16 4.02 7.32
N CYS A 36 9.92 3.62 7.03
CA CYS A 36 9.45 3.30 5.68
C CYS A 36 8.94 4.55 4.95
N LYS A 37 9.87 5.29 4.36
CA LYS A 37 9.57 6.48 3.54
C LYS A 37 9.26 6.13 2.08
N GLY A 38 8.54 7.03 1.42
CA GLY A 38 8.27 6.94 0.00
C GLY A 38 9.53 7.19 -0.84
N LYS A 39 9.60 6.57 -2.02
CA LYS A 39 10.65 6.78 -3.01
C LYS A 39 10.09 7.50 -4.22
N VAL A 40 10.82 8.48 -4.75
CA VAL A 40 10.39 9.20 -5.95
C VAL A 40 10.70 8.36 -7.20
N TYR A 41 9.67 8.11 -7.99
CA TYR A 41 9.77 7.45 -9.29
C TYR A 41 8.84 8.14 -10.30
N ASN A 42 9.38 8.60 -11.42
CA ASN A 42 8.64 9.29 -12.49
C ASN A 42 7.69 10.40 -11.96
N ASP A 43 8.23 11.28 -11.13
CA ASP A 43 7.50 12.39 -10.48
C ASP A 43 6.33 11.98 -9.58
N ARG A 44 6.36 10.72 -9.11
CA ARG A 44 5.39 10.20 -8.15
C ARG A 44 6.12 9.70 -6.91
N LEU A 45 5.53 9.92 -5.75
CA LEU A 45 6.00 9.36 -4.49
C LEU A 45 5.38 7.97 -4.31
N VAL A 46 6.23 6.95 -4.27
CA VAL A 46 5.83 5.54 -4.27
C VAL A 46 6.19 4.89 -2.94
N PHE A 47 5.21 4.24 -2.33
CA PHE A 47 5.36 3.47 -1.08
C PHE A 47 5.12 2.01 -1.38
N ASN A 48 6.03 1.14 -0.94
CA ASN A 48 5.92 -0.29 -1.11
C ASN A 48 5.88 -0.95 0.27
N PHE A 49 5.03 -1.95 0.43
CA PHE A 49 5.02 -2.81 1.60
C PHE A 49 4.76 -4.25 1.18
N ASP A 50 5.29 -5.19 1.94
CA ASP A 50 5.04 -6.61 1.74
C ASP A 50 4.90 -7.31 3.10
N SER A 51 4.59 -8.61 3.06
CA SER A 51 4.38 -9.41 4.27
C SER A 51 5.65 -10.15 4.73
N THR A 52 6.82 -9.90 4.14
CA THR A 52 8.03 -10.71 4.36
C THR A 52 9.23 -9.87 4.78
N ASP A 53 9.69 -8.96 3.92
CA ASP A 53 10.95 -8.22 4.08
C ASP A 53 10.70 -6.72 4.38
N ASN A 54 9.69 -6.12 3.75
CA ASN A 54 9.29 -4.73 3.94
C ASN A 54 7.95 -4.66 4.68
N LEU A 55 7.94 -5.22 5.90
CA LEU A 55 6.73 -5.26 6.74
C LEU A 55 6.17 -3.86 6.97
N CYS A 56 7.00 -2.83 7.21
CA CYS A 56 6.58 -1.43 7.40
C CYS A 56 5.37 -1.27 8.33
N ASN A 57 5.32 -2.09 9.38
CA ASN A 57 4.20 -2.21 10.31
C ASN A 57 2.82 -2.42 9.62
N THR A 58 2.81 -3.20 8.55
CA THR A 58 1.62 -3.63 7.81
C THR A 58 0.76 -4.50 8.71
N THR A 59 -0.53 -4.15 8.79
CA THR A 59 -1.49 -4.93 9.56
C THR A 59 -2.06 -6.04 8.68
N LEU A 60 -1.82 -7.29 9.09
CA LEU A 60 -2.51 -8.45 8.54
C LEU A 60 -3.81 -8.68 9.31
N THR A 61 -4.93 -8.77 8.61
CA THR A 61 -6.23 -9.13 9.19
C THR A 61 -6.87 -10.22 8.36
N SER A 62 -7.31 -11.30 8.99
CA SER A 62 -8.15 -12.29 8.33
C SER A 62 -9.59 -12.15 8.83
N ASN A 63 -10.52 -11.96 7.91
CA ASN A 63 -11.94 -12.26 8.15
C ASN A 63 -12.19 -13.74 7.77
N ASN A 64 -13.37 -14.28 8.09
CA ASN A 64 -13.79 -15.64 7.77
C ASN A 64 -13.63 -16.02 6.28
N THR A 65 -13.61 -15.05 5.36
CA THR A 65 -13.54 -15.29 3.91
C THR A 65 -12.35 -14.63 3.21
N HIS A 66 -11.67 -13.68 3.85
CA HIS A 66 -10.63 -12.86 3.21
C HIS A 66 -9.42 -12.63 4.11
N ILE A 67 -8.24 -12.61 3.50
CA ILE A 67 -7.01 -12.06 4.08
C ILE A 67 -6.87 -10.62 3.58
N ILE A 68 -6.55 -9.70 4.48
CA ILE A 68 -6.45 -8.27 4.21
C ILE A 68 -5.10 -7.78 4.72
N PHE A 69 -4.31 -7.20 3.83
CA PHE A 69 -3.07 -6.49 4.16
C PHE A 69 -3.36 -4.99 4.15
N LYS A 70 -3.12 -4.30 5.27
CA LYS A 70 -3.40 -2.87 5.41
C LYS A 70 -2.18 -2.08 5.82
N ASN A 71 -2.01 -0.92 5.22
CA ASN A 71 -1.04 0.08 5.67
C ASN A 71 -1.64 1.49 5.51
N ASN A 72 -1.00 2.51 6.07
CA ASN A 72 -1.41 3.91 5.89
C ASN A 72 -0.20 4.74 5.49
N VAL A 73 -0.37 5.62 4.50
CA VAL A 73 0.60 6.65 4.16
C VAL A 73 0.18 7.96 4.81
N GLY A 74 1.09 8.60 5.52
CA GLY A 74 0.75 9.82 6.24
C GLY A 74 1.94 10.47 6.91
N THR A 75 1.66 11.58 7.58
CA THR A 75 2.64 12.26 8.43
C THR A 75 2.62 11.66 9.83
N ILE A 76 3.67 11.91 10.62
CA ILE A 76 3.72 11.50 12.03
C ILE A 76 2.46 11.95 12.75
N ASP A 77 2.06 13.21 12.58
CA ASP A 77 0.86 13.80 13.18
C ASP A 77 -0.47 13.30 12.58
N GLY A 78 -0.43 12.66 11.40
CA GLY A 78 -1.60 12.09 10.73
C GLY A 78 -1.83 10.61 11.06
N ILE A 79 -0.76 9.87 11.34
CA ILE A 79 -0.80 8.45 11.72
C ILE A 79 -0.80 8.29 13.26
N GLY A 80 -0.25 9.25 14.02
CA GLY A 80 -0.11 9.18 15.47
C GLY A 80 -0.40 10.50 16.18
N VAL A 81 -1.20 10.39 17.25
CA VAL A 81 -1.64 11.46 18.17
C VAL A 81 -2.67 12.43 17.55
N ILE A 82 -3.66 12.83 18.35
CA ILE A 82 -4.77 13.72 17.97
C ILE A 82 -4.20 15.08 17.50
N SER A 83 -3.93 15.20 16.20
CA SER A 83 -3.48 16.44 15.58
C SER A 83 -4.66 17.36 15.33
N ARG A 84 -4.59 18.57 15.89
CA ARG A 84 -5.59 19.63 15.74
C ARG A 84 -5.39 20.41 14.43
N SER A 85 -4.32 20.10 13.69
CA SER A 85 -3.86 20.83 12.49
C SER A 85 -3.90 20.00 11.20
N GLY A 86 -4.56 18.84 11.18
CA GLY A 86 -4.86 18.11 9.93
C GLY A 86 -3.63 17.47 9.28
N GLY A 87 -3.23 16.29 9.75
CA GLY A 87 -2.24 15.45 9.08
C GLY A 87 -2.82 14.73 7.86
N LEU A 88 -1.94 14.34 6.92
CA LEU A 88 -2.35 13.44 5.83
C LEU A 88 -2.41 12.02 6.36
N ASN A 89 -3.48 11.29 6.07
CA ASN A 89 -3.61 9.86 6.34
C ASN A 89 -4.41 9.21 5.21
N ILE A 90 -3.72 8.40 4.41
CA ILE A 90 -4.29 7.66 3.28
C ILE A 90 -4.13 6.17 3.57
N ALA A 91 -5.25 5.49 3.80
CA ALA A 91 -5.27 4.05 3.98
C ALA A 91 -5.14 3.32 2.64
N ILE A 92 -4.31 2.27 2.62
CA ILE A 92 -4.15 1.33 1.49
C ILE A 92 -4.46 -0.09 1.98
N SER A 93 -5.18 -0.89 1.18
CA SER A 93 -5.56 -2.24 1.59
C SER A 93 -5.69 -3.24 0.44
N CYS A 94 -4.88 -4.30 0.49
CA CYS A 94 -4.98 -5.43 -0.44
C CYS A 94 -5.84 -6.55 0.16
N VAL A 95 -6.95 -6.89 -0.50
CA VAL A 95 -7.95 -7.86 -0.04
C VAL A 95 -7.94 -9.10 -0.94
N TYR A 96 -7.75 -10.28 -0.35
CA TYR A 96 -7.70 -11.56 -1.08
C TYR A 96 -8.63 -12.60 -0.47
N PRO A 97 -9.38 -13.36 -1.28
CA PRO A 97 -10.21 -14.45 -0.77
C PRO A 97 -9.33 -15.60 -0.25
N LEU A 98 -9.75 -16.23 0.85
CA LEU A 98 -9.08 -17.40 1.43
C LEU A 98 -9.15 -18.63 0.52
N ILE A 99 -10.24 -18.77 -0.23
CA ILE A 99 -10.48 -19.90 -1.13
C ILE A 99 -10.46 -19.36 -2.57
N ARG A 100 -9.51 -19.85 -3.38
CA ARG A 100 -9.47 -19.61 -4.83
C ARG A 100 -9.77 -20.89 -5.58
N SER A 101 -10.82 -20.89 -6.40
CA SER A 101 -11.03 -21.95 -7.40
C SER A 101 -10.09 -21.69 -8.58
N ILE A 102 -9.12 -22.57 -8.78
CA ILE A 102 -8.24 -22.55 -9.94
C ILE A 102 -8.76 -23.63 -10.91
N SER A 103 -9.10 -23.24 -12.13
CA SER A 103 -9.44 -24.16 -13.21
C SER A 103 -8.24 -24.36 -14.13
N MET A 104 -8.04 -25.58 -14.63
CA MET A 104 -7.04 -25.81 -15.68
C MET A 104 -7.52 -25.18 -17.00
N PRO A 105 -6.65 -24.49 -17.75
CA PRO A 105 -6.97 -24.09 -19.11
C PRO A 105 -7.26 -25.33 -19.96
N THR A 106 -8.31 -25.27 -20.77
CA THR A 106 -8.79 -26.40 -21.58
C THR A 106 -7.93 -26.67 -22.81
N ASP A 107 -7.04 -25.74 -23.17
CA ASP A 107 -6.23 -25.82 -24.37
C ASP A 107 -4.87 -26.43 -24.05
N ILE A 108 -4.71 -27.69 -24.42
CA ILE A 108 -3.40 -28.36 -24.51
C ILE A 108 -3.01 -28.35 -25.99
N GLU A 109 -2.17 -27.40 -26.41
CA GLU A 109 -1.55 -27.44 -27.74
C GLU A 109 -0.47 -28.54 -27.75
N ALA A 110 -0.77 -29.64 -28.45
CA ALA A 110 0.24 -30.65 -28.78
C ALA A 110 1.16 -30.08 -29.87
N ILE A 111 2.38 -29.72 -29.50
CA ILE A 111 3.47 -29.49 -30.46
C ILE A 111 3.88 -30.84 -31.06
N GLY A 112 3.38 -31.11 -32.27
CA GLY A 112 3.80 -32.21 -33.12
C GLY A 112 4.99 -31.85 -33.99
#